data_AF-A0A2V2WZF5-F1
#
_entry.id   AF-A0A2V2WZF5-F1
#
_cell.length_a   1.000
_cell.length_b   1.000
_cell.length_c   1.000
_cell.angle_alpha   90.00
_cell.angle_beta   90.00
_cell.angle_gamma   90.00
#
_symmetry.space_group_name_H-M   'P 1'
#
loop_
_entity.id
_entity.type
_entity.pdbx_description
1 polymer ?
#
loop_
_entity_poly.entity_id
_entity_poly.type
_entity_poly.pdbx_seq_one_letter_code
_entity_poly.pdbx_strand_id
1 'polypeptide(L)'
;MLSDAEFSHRLDVALAQMPKIFQHAIPFSDRMLEFGGSLLDTTVRFGSSINRASSLSPAVELRDPQKEQEAQAMEEMLRDIAKAESESRVEGLQRWLERAAEGRRMGEQCLSVFNDLSSCLDSMCDVTAAVQEQSNLLSSNASALMVRKTKLEMVQEELERMIKHFTRIEVLTREAENPVLSANSTRYPSMLQEMEEEMQFLSRNPNFLSSKVYATRLALSQQRAFQCLKDAIVESVRSAQSVTVGSDVYRDAFYRRQRGTSNDAANTEDPALKTTTILPLPGVDGSSDAQRAVADALRRINAIFCEKLSEKASLRRMLEAIGGDGESKDEVNDNEIFDAYRESRVLVVGPLLQNWLEAWCSVDVTAKPMPKLVNHLNSLMKIALAGEKEVFDEIWLREDFSARVFQQLVAGLSNEVYHVFRSQLLQVDELEELARTIEEIQWENTRQDNVAELSELLTKLIQDTQERLIFRTSVFLRQSIMRGGPTKAMLREFQSDGVKSDDSYIPALSNCVALLRILYPSLEFSSSRCLPRRLFTVR
;
A
#
# COMPACT_ATOMS: atom_id res chain seq x y z
N MET A 1 -5.15 100.26 10.49
CA MET A 1 -6.37 100.45 9.68
C MET A 1 -7.13 101.59 10.34
N LEU A 2 -7.22 102.75 9.69
CA LEU A 2 -8.06 103.87 10.17
C LEU A 2 -9.52 103.41 10.14
N SER A 3 -10.35 103.86 11.09
CA SER A 3 -11.79 103.60 11.02
C SER A 3 -12.40 104.35 9.83
N ASP A 4 -13.41 103.76 9.16
CA ASP A 4 -14.04 104.39 7.97
C ASP A 4 -14.52 105.82 8.26
N ALA A 5 -15.04 106.07 9.47
CA ALA A 5 -15.47 107.40 9.90
C ALA A 5 -14.30 108.41 10.00
N GLU A 6 -13.13 107.95 10.46
CA GLU A 6 -11.94 108.78 10.64
C GLU A 6 -11.19 108.99 9.32
N PHE A 7 -11.26 108.01 8.41
CA PHE A 7 -10.81 108.16 7.02
C PHE A 7 -11.70 109.15 6.26
N SER A 8 -13.03 108.98 6.29
CA SER A 8 -13.99 109.91 5.66
C SER A 8 -13.85 111.33 6.20
N HIS A 9 -13.73 111.52 7.52
CA HIS A 9 -13.53 112.85 8.08
C HIS A 9 -12.21 113.49 7.61
N ARG A 10 -11.11 112.74 7.55
CA ARG A 10 -9.83 113.27 7.04
C ARG A 10 -9.87 113.51 5.53
N LEU A 11 -10.60 112.69 4.78
CA LEU A 11 -10.84 112.88 3.35
C LEU A 11 -11.66 114.14 3.11
N ASP A 12 -12.76 114.36 3.86
CA ASP A 12 -13.59 115.56 3.78
C ASP A 12 -12.80 116.83 4.11
N VAL A 13 -11.94 116.79 5.14
CA VAL A 13 -11.05 117.91 5.49
C VAL A 13 -10.01 118.19 4.41
N ALA A 14 -9.45 117.16 3.77
CA ALA A 14 -8.50 117.32 2.66
C ALA A 14 -9.20 117.83 1.38
N LEU A 15 -10.42 117.35 1.10
CA LEU A 15 -11.22 117.76 -0.05
C LEU A 15 -11.84 119.16 0.12
N ALA A 16 -12.01 119.66 1.35
CA ALA A 16 -12.59 120.98 1.62
C ALA A 16 -11.84 122.16 0.96
N GLN A 17 -10.54 122.00 0.65
CA GLN A 17 -9.75 123.04 -0.04
C GLN A 17 -9.79 122.93 -1.57
N MET A 18 -10.24 121.79 -2.12
CA MET A 18 -10.28 121.53 -3.56
C MET A 18 -11.19 122.48 -4.34
N PRO A 19 -12.41 122.85 -3.88
CA PRO A 19 -13.26 123.79 -4.60
C PRO A 19 -12.61 125.16 -4.79
N LYS A 20 -11.70 125.58 -3.90
CA LYS A 20 -10.98 126.86 -4.00
C LYS A 20 -9.89 126.83 -5.07
N ILE A 21 -9.27 125.68 -5.31
CA ILE A 21 -8.19 125.50 -6.30
C ILE A 21 -8.73 125.51 -7.74
N PHE A 22 -10.01 125.13 -7.94
CA PHE A 22 -10.68 125.03 -9.23
C PHE A 22 -11.81 126.07 -9.44
N GLN A 23 -11.80 127.17 -8.69
CA GLN A 23 -12.84 128.21 -8.72
C GLN A 23 -12.91 128.99 -10.05
N HIS A 24 -11.89 128.91 -10.89
CA HIS A 24 -11.79 129.58 -12.18
C HIS A 24 -11.40 128.59 -13.27
N ALA A 25 -11.82 128.87 -14.52
CA ALA A 25 -11.41 128.08 -15.68
C ALA A 25 -9.88 128.04 -15.77
N ILE A 26 -9.33 126.83 -15.84
CA ILE A 26 -7.88 126.61 -15.83
C ILE A 26 -7.32 127.10 -17.18
N PRO A 27 -6.39 128.06 -17.20
CA PRO A 27 -5.76 128.50 -18.44
C PRO A 27 -4.71 127.47 -18.90
N PHE A 28 -4.92 126.84 -20.06
CA PHE A 28 -4.04 125.80 -20.62
C PHE A 28 -2.96 126.34 -21.58
N SER A 29 -2.89 127.67 -21.73
CA SER A 29 -2.15 128.36 -22.81
C SER A 29 -0.67 128.01 -22.87
N ASP A 30 -0.02 127.89 -21.70
CA ASP A 30 1.45 127.69 -21.63
C ASP A 30 1.88 126.24 -21.96
N ARG A 31 1.04 125.23 -21.68
CA ARG A 31 1.35 123.82 -22.03
C ARG A 31 0.88 123.39 -23.40
N MET A 32 -0.06 124.11 -24.03
CA MET A 32 -0.38 123.89 -25.45
C MET A 32 0.83 124.16 -26.36
N LEU A 33 1.73 125.05 -25.96
CA LEU A 33 2.96 125.37 -26.69
C LEU A 33 4.06 124.30 -26.52
N GLU A 34 4.16 123.66 -25.35
CA GLU A 34 5.15 122.60 -25.10
C GLU A 34 4.81 121.28 -25.82
N PHE A 35 3.52 120.96 -25.99
CA PHE A 35 3.08 119.76 -26.71
C PHE A 35 2.73 120.01 -28.20
N GLY A 36 2.51 121.27 -28.60
CA GLY A 36 1.93 121.66 -29.90
C GLY A 36 2.88 122.44 -30.83
N GLY A 37 4.19 122.20 -30.76
CA GLY A 37 5.18 122.83 -31.63
C GLY A 37 5.16 122.30 -33.06
N SER A 38 4.13 122.62 -33.85
CA SER A 38 4.14 122.71 -35.33
C SER A 38 2.71 122.70 -35.87
N LEU A 39 2.05 123.87 -36.01
CA LEU A 39 0.98 124.15 -37.01
C LEU A 39 0.28 125.49 -36.77
N LEU A 40 0.99 126.62 -36.74
CA LEU A 40 0.34 127.93 -36.84
C LEU A 40 1.19 128.89 -37.66
N ASP A 41 0.87 129.02 -38.95
CA ASP A 41 1.17 130.23 -39.71
C ASP A 41 0.05 130.49 -40.73
N THR A 42 -1.04 131.14 -40.31
CA THR A 42 -1.80 132.03 -41.19
C THR A 42 -2.63 133.03 -40.38
N THR A 43 -2.12 134.26 -40.32
CA THR A 43 -2.72 135.51 -39.84
C THR A 43 -4.17 135.76 -40.33
N VAL A 44 -5.11 136.10 -39.44
CA VAL A 44 -6.08 137.21 -39.63
C VAL A 44 -6.50 137.81 -38.26
N ARG A 45 -6.57 139.15 -38.23
CA ARG A 45 -6.74 140.09 -37.12
C ARG A 45 -8.11 140.04 -36.40
N PHE A 46 -8.05 140.35 -35.11
CA PHE A 46 -9.15 140.77 -34.23
C PHE A 46 -9.85 142.06 -34.71
N GLY A 47 -11.18 142.13 -34.56
CA GLY A 47 -11.91 143.42 -34.56
C GLY A 47 -13.41 143.37 -34.86
N SER A 48 -14.23 143.23 -33.80
CA SER A 48 -15.53 143.89 -33.57
C SER A 48 -16.37 144.39 -34.76
N SER A 49 -17.56 143.82 -34.97
CA SER A 49 -18.81 144.62 -34.88
C SER A 49 -20.10 143.79 -34.90
N ILE A 50 -21.02 144.29 -34.10
CA ILE A 50 -22.41 143.93 -33.85
C ILE A 50 -23.26 144.13 -35.13
N ASN A 51 -24.06 143.13 -35.57
CA ASN A 51 -25.53 143.15 -35.52
C ASN A 51 -26.23 142.09 -36.41
N ARG A 52 -27.16 141.39 -35.74
CA ARG A 52 -28.54 141.01 -36.12
C ARG A 52 -28.83 140.00 -37.26
N ALA A 53 -29.61 139.01 -36.81
CA ALA A 53 -30.78 138.39 -37.45
C ALA A 53 -30.48 137.41 -38.62
N SER A 54 -30.41 136.12 -38.33
CA SER A 54 -31.54 135.17 -38.31
C SER A 54 -32.09 134.83 -39.70
N SER A 55 -31.88 133.60 -40.17
CA SER A 55 -32.92 132.57 -40.30
C SER A 55 -32.55 131.46 -41.32
N LEU A 56 -32.90 130.23 -40.95
CA LEU A 56 -33.31 129.08 -41.79
C LEU A 56 -32.25 128.30 -42.61
N SER A 57 -31.79 127.20 -41.97
CA SER A 57 -31.79 125.77 -42.38
C SER A 57 -31.66 125.33 -43.87
N PRO A 58 -31.39 124.04 -44.13
CA PRO A 58 -30.24 123.22 -43.76
C PRO A 58 -29.65 122.52 -45.00
N ALA A 59 -28.33 122.27 -45.02
CA ALA A 59 -27.74 121.38 -46.03
C ALA A 59 -26.72 120.46 -45.39
N VAL A 60 -26.91 119.18 -45.70
CA VAL A 60 -26.10 118.01 -45.34
C VAL A 60 -24.69 118.20 -45.88
N GLU A 61 -23.68 118.13 -45.03
CA GLU A 61 -22.28 117.95 -45.46
C GLU A 61 -21.71 116.66 -44.86
N LEU A 62 -21.10 115.88 -45.75
CA LEU A 62 -20.42 114.63 -45.48
C LEU A 62 -19.33 114.83 -44.42
N ARG A 63 -19.36 114.05 -43.33
CA ARG A 63 -18.27 114.01 -42.35
C ARG A 63 -17.17 113.08 -42.84
N ASP A 64 -15.97 113.63 -43.04
CA ASP A 64 -14.75 112.89 -43.30
C ASP A 64 -14.32 112.12 -42.02
N PRO A 65 -14.21 110.78 -42.04
CA PRO A 65 -13.82 109.97 -40.85
C PRO A 65 -12.39 110.24 -40.38
N GLN A 66 -11.53 110.78 -41.25
CA GLN A 66 -10.16 111.15 -40.92
C GLN A 66 -10.11 112.45 -40.09
N LYS A 67 -11.04 113.40 -40.34
CA LYS A 67 -11.24 114.58 -39.49
C LYS A 67 -11.90 114.24 -38.16
N GLU A 68 -12.73 113.19 -38.09
CA GLU A 68 -13.29 112.73 -36.82
C GLU A 68 -12.27 111.97 -35.97
N GLN A 69 -11.40 111.15 -36.55
CA GLN A 69 -10.27 110.55 -35.82
C GLN A 69 -9.26 111.60 -35.35
N GLU A 70 -8.94 112.61 -36.19
CA GLU A 70 -8.09 113.72 -35.78
C GLU A 70 -8.78 114.61 -34.72
N ALA A 71 -10.09 114.83 -34.82
CA ALA A 71 -10.85 115.56 -33.80
C ALA A 71 -10.98 114.77 -32.49
N GLN A 72 -11.16 113.45 -32.54
CA GLN A 72 -11.19 112.58 -31.35
C GLN A 72 -9.80 112.48 -30.72
N ALA A 73 -8.74 112.34 -31.50
CA ALA A 73 -7.37 112.35 -31.00
C ALA A 73 -7.01 113.72 -30.41
N MET A 74 -7.47 114.82 -31.02
CA MET A 74 -7.28 116.17 -30.48
C MET A 74 -8.15 116.40 -29.23
N GLU A 75 -9.36 115.86 -29.16
CA GLU A 75 -10.22 115.92 -27.98
C GLU A 75 -9.65 115.07 -26.83
N GLU A 76 -9.11 113.89 -27.12
CA GLU A 76 -8.45 113.01 -26.16
C GLU A 76 -7.15 113.63 -25.66
N MET A 77 -6.36 114.24 -26.56
CA MET A 77 -5.19 115.05 -26.20
C MET A 77 -5.56 116.25 -25.33
N LEU A 78 -6.64 116.97 -25.65
CA LEU A 78 -7.13 118.08 -24.82
C LEU A 78 -7.63 117.59 -23.46
N ARG A 79 -8.27 116.42 -23.39
CA ARG A 79 -8.64 115.78 -22.12
C ARG A 79 -7.42 115.36 -21.32
N ASP A 80 -6.38 114.85 -21.96
CA ASP A 80 -5.13 114.46 -21.30
C ASP A 80 -4.37 115.70 -20.78
N ILE A 81 -4.35 116.80 -21.55
CA ILE A 81 -3.81 118.09 -21.09
C ILE A 81 -4.64 118.63 -19.91
N ALA A 82 -5.97 118.59 -20.01
CA ALA A 82 -6.86 119.04 -18.93
C ALA A 82 -6.73 118.17 -17.67
N LYS A 83 -6.54 116.86 -17.83
CA LYS A 83 -6.28 115.91 -16.75
C LYS A 83 -4.91 116.15 -16.11
N ALA A 84 -3.85 116.29 -16.91
CA ALA A 84 -2.51 116.57 -16.40
C ALA A 84 -2.44 117.91 -15.65
N GLU A 85 -3.18 118.93 -16.10
CA GLU A 85 -3.19 120.25 -15.48
C GLU A 85 -4.13 120.36 -14.27
N SER A 86 -5.16 119.51 -14.21
CA SER A 86 -5.94 119.36 -12.98
C SER A 86 -5.19 118.51 -11.94
N GLU A 87 -4.44 117.50 -12.37
CA GLU A 87 -3.59 116.70 -11.50
C GLU A 87 -2.39 117.49 -10.93
N SER A 88 -1.81 118.42 -11.70
CA SER A 88 -0.66 119.25 -11.27
C SER A 88 -1.02 120.24 -10.14
N ARG A 89 -2.28 120.67 -10.07
CA ARG A 89 -2.79 121.61 -9.06
C ARG A 89 -3.13 120.97 -7.72
N VAL A 90 -3.16 119.63 -7.64
CA VAL A 90 -3.41 118.89 -6.41
C VAL A 90 -2.10 118.39 -5.83
N GLU A 91 -1.60 119.08 -4.82
CA GLU A 91 -0.33 118.75 -4.18
C GLU A 91 -0.31 117.30 -3.66
N GLY A 92 0.66 116.52 -4.11
CA GLY A 92 0.87 115.13 -3.67
C GLY A 92 0.01 114.08 -4.38
N LEU A 93 -0.95 114.46 -5.24
CA LEU A 93 -1.78 113.53 -6.01
C LEU A 93 -0.94 112.70 -6.98
N GLN A 94 -0.01 113.33 -7.70
CA GLN A 94 0.87 112.62 -8.64
C GLN A 94 1.74 111.56 -7.93
N ARG A 95 2.30 111.90 -6.75
CA ARG A 95 3.03 110.92 -5.91
C ARG A 95 2.14 109.80 -5.38
N TRP A 96 0.85 110.07 -5.14
CA TRP A 96 -0.11 109.05 -4.73
C TRP A 96 -0.51 108.15 -5.90
N LEU A 97 -0.76 108.71 -7.09
CA LEU A 97 -1.04 107.95 -8.31
C LEU A 97 0.14 107.07 -8.71
N GLU A 98 1.37 107.58 -8.64
CA GLU A 98 2.59 106.79 -8.85
C GLU A 98 2.71 105.66 -7.82
N ARG A 99 2.48 105.92 -6.52
CA ARG A 99 2.47 104.86 -5.50
C ARG A 99 1.35 103.84 -5.70
N ALA A 100 0.18 104.26 -6.14
CA ALA A 100 -0.96 103.39 -6.39
C ALA A 100 -0.74 102.53 -7.65
N ALA A 101 -0.14 103.10 -8.70
CA ALA A 101 0.27 102.38 -9.89
C ALA A 101 1.40 101.39 -9.60
N GLU A 102 2.41 101.79 -8.81
CA GLU A 102 3.48 100.90 -8.38
C GLU A 102 2.96 99.78 -7.47
N GLY A 103 2.06 100.10 -6.54
CA GLY A 103 1.39 99.10 -5.69
C GLY A 103 0.55 98.11 -6.50
N ARG A 104 -0.13 98.58 -7.57
CA ARG A 104 -0.87 97.72 -8.50
C ARG A 104 0.08 96.82 -9.29
N ARG A 105 1.17 97.38 -9.85
CA ARG A 105 2.20 96.65 -10.59
C ARG A 105 2.84 95.56 -9.73
N MET A 106 3.19 95.89 -8.49
CA MET A 106 3.68 94.92 -7.51
C MET A 106 2.64 93.85 -7.18
N GLY A 107 1.36 94.24 -7.02
CA GLY A 107 0.27 93.29 -6.79
C GLY A 107 0.07 92.32 -7.96
N GLU A 108 0.12 92.81 -9.20
CA GLU A 108 0.04 92.01 -10.42
C GLU A 108 1.25 91.06 -10.55
N GLN A 109 2.46 91.51 -10.21
CA GLN A 109 3.66 90.66 -10.15
C GLN A 109 3.55 89.57 -9.08
N CYS A 110 3.07 89.91 -7.88
CA CYS A 110 2.84 88.92 -6.83
C CYS A 110 1.79 87.89 -7.24
N LEU A 111 0.73 88.34 -7.92
CA LEU A 111 -0.33 87.46 -8.42
C LEU A 111 0.16 86.55 -9.55
N SER A 112 1.04 87.04 -10.43
CA SER A 112 1.66 86.19 -11.45
C SER A 112 2.54 85.11 -10.82
N VAL A 113 3.40 85.48 -9.86
CA VAL A 113 4.25 84.51 -9.13
C VAL A 113 3.39 83.50 -8.38
N PHE A 114 2.28 83.92 -7.78
CA PHE A 114 1.37 82.99 -7.09
C PHE A 114 0.72 82.01 -8.08
N ASN A 115 0.30 82.47 -9.26
CA ASN A 115 -0.24 81.60 -10.30
C ASN A 115 0.81 80.61 -10.83
N ASP A 116 2.05 81.06 -11.05
CA ASP A 116 3.16 80.21 -11.47
C ASP A 116 3.46 79.14 -10.41
N LEU A 117 3.45 79.54 -9.13
CA LEU A 117 3.62 78.62 -8.00
C LEU A 117 2.48 77.60 -7.92
N SER A 118 1.23 78.04 -8.11
CA SER A 118 0.06 77.15 -8.12
C SER A 118 0.15 76.15 -9.27
N SER A 119 0.50 76.60 -10.48
CA SER A 119 0.67 75.70 -11.63
C SER A 119 1.81 74.70 -11.43
N CYS A 120 2.91 75.12 -10.78
CA CYS A 120 3.99 74.24 -10.40
C CYS A 120 3.55 73.20 -9.36
N LEU A 121 2.78 73.62 -8.35
CA LEU A 121 2.22 72.71 -7.34
C LEU A 121 1.24 71.72 -7.94
N ASP A 122 0.37 72.14 -8.86
CA ASP A 122 -0.54 71.25 -9.58
C ASP A 122 0.24 70.21 -10.40
N SER A 123 1.28 70.65 -11.13
CA SER A 123 2.16 69.76 -11.87
C SER A 123 2.89 68.77 -10.95
N MET A 124 3.34 69.20 -9.77
CA MET A 124 3.95 68.33 -8.77
C MET A 124 2.96 67.31 -8.21
N CYS A 125 1.71 67.72 -7.96
CA CYS A 125 0.64 66.83 -7.52
C CYS A 125 0.36 65.75 -8.58
N ASP A 126 0.28 66.13 -9.85
CA ASP A 126 0.07 65.19 -10.97
C ASP A 126 1.21 64.17 -11.08
N VAL A 127 2.46 64.63 -11.01
CA VAL A 127 3.63 63.73 -11.02
C VAL A 127 3.61 62.81 -9.81
N THR A 128 3.29 63.33 -8.62
CA THR A 128 3.23 62.53 -7.39
C THR A 128 2.13 61.47 -7.47
N ALA A 129 0.96 61.80 -8.04
CA ALA A 129 -0.12 60.86 -8.26
C ALA A 129 0.28 59.77 -9.26
N ALA A 130 0.92 60.13 -10.38
CA ALA A 130 1.40 59.18 -11.38
C ALA A 130 2.47 58.23 -10.80
N VAL A 131 3.41 58.75 -10.01
CA VAL A 131 4.43 57.94 -9.33
C VAL A 131 3.78 57.01 -8.30
N GLN A 132 2.79 57.48 -7.54
CA GLN A 132 2.07 56.65 -6.59
C GLN A 132 1.29 55.52 -7.30
N GLU A 133 0.65 55.81 -8.43
CA GLU A 133 -0.05 54.81 -9.23
C GLU A 133 0.93 53.78 -9.80
N GLN A 134 2.06 54.21 -10.36
CA GLN A 134 3.13 53.31 -10.81
C GLN A 134 3.70 52.47 -9.67
N SER A 135 3.90 53.04 -8.49
CA SER A 135 4.37 52.33 -7.29
C SER A 135 3.37 51.27 -6.83
N ASN A 136 2.07 51.60 -6.81
CA ASN A 136 1.00 50.66 -6.48
C ASN A 136 0.93 49.51 -7.49
N LEU A 137 1.03 49.80 -8.79
CA LEU A 137 1.08 48.78 -9.85
C LEU A 137 2.31 47.88 -9.70
N LEU A 138 3.48 48.46 -9.41
CA LEU A 138 4.70 47.70 -9.20
C LEU A 138 4.58 46.79 -7.97
N SER A 139 4.03 47.29 -6.86
CA SER A 139 3.79 46.52 -5.64
C SER A 139 2.79 45.37 -5.85
N SER A 140 1.71 45.63 -6.59
CA SER A 140 0.73 44.62 -6.97
C SER A 140 1.35 43.53 -7.86
N ASN A 141 2.13 43.92 -8.88
CA ASN A 141 2.83 43.00 -9.76
C ASN A 141 3.89 42.17 -9.01
N ALA A 142 4.65 42.79 -8.10
CA ALA A 142 5.62 42.10 -7.25
C ALA A 142 4.94 41.07 -6.35
N SER A 143 3.79 41.42 -5.76
CA SER A 143 2.98 40.50 -4.94
C SER A 143 2.46 39.32 -5.76
N ALA A 144 1.94 39.57 -6.96
CA ALA A 144 1.49 38.52 -7.88
C ALA A 144 2.63 37.58 -8.31
N LEU A 145 3.84 38.13 -8.54
CA LEU A 145 5.04 37.34 -8.83
C LEU A 145 5.47 36.47 -7.65
N MET A 146 5.40 36.98 -6.42
CA MET A 146 5.71 36.19 -5.22
C MET A 146 4.75 35.00 -5.06
N VAL A 147 3.45 35.19 -5.28
CA VAL A 147 2.46 34.10 -5.24
C VAL A 147 2.73 33.05 -6.32
N ARG A 148 3.11 33.47 -7.53
CA ARG A 148 3.49 32.53 -8.61
C ARG A 148 4.75 31.76 -8.25
N LYS A 149 5.75 32.44 -7.66
CA LYS A 149 6.99 31.80 -7.21
C LYS A 149 6.73 30.74 -6.14
N THR A 150 5.97 31.07 -5.09
CA THR A 150 5.64 30.09 -4.04
C THR A 150 4.87 28.90 -4.59
N LYS A 151 3.94 29.13 -5.53
CA LYS A 151 3.24 28.03 -6.21
C LYS A 151 4.19 27.14 -7.02
N LEU A 152 5.16 27.72 -7.72
CA LEU A 152 6.17 26.96 -8.46
C LEU A 152 7.09 26.15 -7.54
N GLU A 153 7.50 26.73 -6.40
CA GLU A 153 8.28 26.03 -5.38
C GLU A 153 7.51 24.83 -4.81
N MET A 154 6.22 24.98 -4.51
CA MET A 154 5.38 23.85 -4.09
C MET A 154 5.30 22.73 -5.14
N VAL A 155 5.18 23.09 -6.43
CA VAL A 155 5.15 22.10 -7.51
C VAL A 155 6.52 21.42 -7.65
N GLN A 156 7.61 22.17 -7.50
CA GLN A 156 8.95 21.61 -7.53
C GLN A 156 9.16 20.60 -6.40
N GLU A 157 8.80 20.93 -5.16
CA GLU A 157 8.91 20.03 -4.01
C GLU A 157 8.11 18.74 -4.21
N GLU A 158 6.91 18.86 -4.77
CA GLU A 158 6.06 17.71 -5.07
C GLU A 158 6.68 16.83 -6.17
N LEU A 159 7.21 17.42 -7.24
CA LEU A 159 7.93 16.68 -8.28
C LEU A 159 9.18 15.96 -7.74
N GLU A 160 9.96 16.62 -6.90
CA GLU A 160 11.12 16.01 -6.24
C GLU A 160 10.71 14.84 -5.34
N ARG A 161 9.61 14.98 -4.60
CA ARG A 161 9.02 13.90 -3.80
C ARG A 161 8.59 12.72 -4.68
N MET A 162 7.95 12.99 -5.83
CA MET A 162 7.54 11.95 -6.78
C MET A 162 8.74 11.19 -7.35
N ILE A 163 9.79 11.91 -7.76
CA ILE A 163 11.01 11.32 -8.33
C ILE A 163 11.74 10.42 -7.32
N LYS A 164 11.69 10.76 -6.02
CA LYS A 164 12.27 9.93 -4.96
C LYS A 164 11.67 8.52 -4.91
N HIS A 165 10.36 8.37 -5.07
CA HIS A 165 9.70 7.06 -5.12
C HIS A 165 10.23 6.19 -6.28
N PHE A 166 10.28 6.74 -7.49
CA PHE A 166 10.83 6.01 -8.65
C PHE A 166 12.30 5.64 -8.47
N THR A 167 13.10 6.54 -7.89
CA THR A 167 14.51 6.27 -7.57
C THR A 167 14.63 5.17 -6.52
N ARG A 168 13.76 5.16 -5.51
CA ARG A 168 13.73 4.12 -4.48
C ARG A 168 13.39 2.76 -5.08
N ILE A 169 12.43 2.69 -6.00
CA ILE A 169 12.09 1.44 -6.72
C ILE A 169 13.30 0.89 -7.48
N GLU A 170 14.10 1.74 -8.13
CA GLU A 170 15.31 1.27 -8.80
C GLU A 170 16.36 0.71 -7.84
N VAL A 171 16.53 1.35 -6.68
CA VAL A 171 17.45 0.87 -5.63
C VAL A 171 16.98 -0.49 -5.11
N LEU A 172 15.69 -0.62 -4.79
CA LEU A 172 15.08 -1.87 -4.33
C LEU A 172 15.20 -2.99 -5.38
N THR A 173 14.99 -2.65 -6.65
CA THR A 173 15.15 -3.62 -7.74
C THR A 173 16.59 -4.11 -7.82
N ARG A 174 17.58 -3.21 -7.75
CA ARG A 174 19.01 -3.61 -7.75
C ARG A 174 19.39 -4.42 -6.52
N GLU A 175 18.82 -4.10 -5.35
CA GLU A 175 19.03 -4.85 -4.11
C GLU A 175 18.49 -6.29 -4.25
N ALA A 176 17.28 -6.46 -4.80
CA ALA A 176 16.68 -7.76 -5.05
C ALA A 176 17.37 -8.57 -6.17
N GLU A 177 17.97 -7.90 -7.15
CA GLU A 177 18.72 -8.53 -8.25
C GLU A 177 20.10 -9.05 -7.82
N ASN A 178 20.58 -8.66 -6.64
CA ASN A 178 21.88 -9.06 -6.12
C ASN A 178 21.96 -10.60 -5.98
N PRO A 179 22.99 -11.26 -6.55
CA PRO A 179 23.17 -12.72 -6.43
C PRO A 179 23.48 -13.18 -5.00
N VAL A 180 23.93 -12.28 -4.12
CA VAL A 180 24.24 -12.57 -2.70
C VAL A 180 23.07 -12.18 -1.78
N LEU A 181 21.87 -11.94 -2.33
CA LEU A 181 20.69 -11.66 -1.55
C LEU A 181 20.45 -12.80 -0.54
N SER A 182 20.23 -12.44 0.73
CA SER A 182 20.02 -13.40 1.79
C SER A 182 18.85 -12.97 2.67
N ALA A 183 17.88 -13.86 2.82
CA ALA A 183 16.74 -13.67 3.71
C ALA A 183 17.14 -13.57 5.20
N ASN A 184 18.34 -14.03 5.55
CA ASN A 184 18.89 -13.92 6.91
C ASN A 184 19.47 -12.52 7.20
N SER A 185 19.56 -11.65 6.20
CA SER A 185 20.11 -10.30 6.37
C SER A 185 19.18 -9.43 7.22
N THR A 186 19.76 -8.62 8.11
CA THR A 186 19.01 -7.67 8.96
C THR A 186 18.25 -6.61 8.15
N ARG A 187 18.73 -6.30 6.94
CA ARG A 187 18.12 -5.33 6.01
C ARG A 187 16.89 -5.90 5.31
N TYR A 188 16.80 -7.22 5.19
CA TYR A 188 15.81 -7.92 4.38
C TYR A 188 14.35 -7.57 4.71
N PRO A 189 13.92 -7.54 5.99
CA PRO A 189 12.52 -7.22 6.33
C PRO A 189 12.15 -5.80 5.91
N SER A 190 13.05 -4.84 6.16
CA SER A 190 12.82 -3.44 5.78
C SER A 190 12.82 -3.23 4.27
N MET A 191 13.60 -4.02 3.51
CA MET A 191 13.54 -4.01 2.05
C MET A 191 12.17 -4.46 1.55
N LEU A 192 11.62 -5.57 2.08
CA LEU A 192 10.28 -6.06 1.69
C LEU A 192 9.17 -5.05 2.02
N GLN A 193 9.21 -4.45 3.21
CA GLN A 193 8.24 -3.43 3.61
C GLN A 193 8.28 -2.23 2.66
N GLU A 194 9.47 -1.72 2.32
CA GLU A 194 9.60 -0.62 1.39
C GLU A 194 9.13 -0.99 -0.03
N MET A 195 9.35 -2.23 -0.47
CA MET A 195 8.80 -2.68 -1.76
C MET A 195 7.26 -2.65 -1.75
N GLU A 196 6.64 -3.02 -0.64
CA GLU A 196 5.18 -2.95 -0.47
C GLU A 196 4.68 -1.49 -0.44
N GLU A 197 5.33 -0.61 0.32
CA GLU A 197 5.03 0.82 0.37
C GLU A 197 5.10 1.47 -1.02
N GLU A 198 6.16 1.16 -1.78
CA GLU A 198 6.32 1.66 -3.15
C GLU A 198 5.30 1.04 -4.12
N MET A 199 4.93 -0.23 -3.95
CA MET A 199 3.86 -0.86 -4.75
C MET A 199 2.50 -0.21 -4.47
N GLN A 200 2.22 0.11 -3.21
CA GLN A 200 1.01 0.83 -2.82
C GLN A 200 1.00 2.25 -3.40
N PHE A 201 2.15 2.94 -3.43
CA PHE A 201 2.29 4.24 -4.09
C PHE A 201 1.96 4.18 -5.58
N LEU A 202 2.50 3.18 -6.31
CA LEU A 202 2.23 3.00 -7.75
C LEU A 202 0.75 2.69 -8.01
N SER A 203 0.14 1.87 -7.14
CA SER A 203 -1.28 1.50 -7.22
C SER A 203 -2.21 2.69 -6.97
N ARG A 204 -1.86 3.59 -6.05
CA ARG A 204 -2.59 4.85 -5.80
C ARG A 204 -2.43 5.86 -6.95
N ASN A 205 -1.38 5.73 -7.75
CA ASN A 205 -1.08 6.67 -8.83
C ASN A 205 -0.93 5.97 -10.21
N PRO A 206 -2.02 5.39 -10.75
CA PRO A 206 -1.97 4.66 -12.02
C PRO A 206 -1.81 5.57 -13.25
N ASN A 207 -2.06 6.87 -13.08
CA ASN A 207 -2.10 7.85 -14.18
C ASN A 207 -0.71 8.30 -14.65
N PHE A 208 0.37 7.99 -13.90
CA PHE A 208 1.72 8.31 -14.39
C PHE A 208 2.10 7.44 -15.57
N LEU A 209 2.68 8.07 -16.60
CA LEU A 209 3.12 7.40 -17.82
C LEU A 209 4.06 6.21 -17.53
N SER A 210 4.93 6.36 -16.53
CA SER A 210 5.92 5.37 -16.10
C SER A 210 5.38 4.36 -15.07
N SER A 211 4.23 4.61 -14.42
CA SER A 211 3.74 3.82 -13.28
C SER A 211 3.66 2.33 -13.60
N LYS A 212 3.07 1.96 -14.75
CA LYS A 212 2.92 0.57 -15.17
C LYS A 212 4.27 -0.16 -15.32
N VAL A 213 5.26 0.50 -15.92
CA VAL A 213 6.58 -0.11 -16.16
C VAL A 213 7.31 -0.37 -14.85
N TYR A 214 7.29 0.61 -13.94
CA TYR A 214 7.88 0.46 -12.62
C TYR A 214 7.12 -0.56 -11.75
N ALA A 215 5.80 -0.63 -11.88
CA ALA A 215 4.98 -1.61 -11.16
C ALA A 215 5.33 -3.04 -11.60
N THR A 216 5.43 -3.28 -12.90
CA THR A 216 5.86 -4.60 -13.41
C THR A 216 7.27 -4.97 -12.94
N ARG A 217 8.21 -4.02 -12.98
CA ARG A 217 9.58 -4.25 -12.52
C ARG A 217 9.63 -4.53 -11.01
N LEU A 218 8.93 -3.74 -10.21
CA LEU A 218 8.85 -3.91 -8.77
C LEU A 218 8.21 -5.25 -8.41
N ALA A 219 7.13 -5.64 -9.10
CA ALA A 219 6.48 -6.94 -8.89
C ALA A 219 7.42 -8.13 -9.18
N LEU A 220 8.21 -8.06 -10.25
CA LEU A 220 9.25 -9.07 -10.54
C LEU A 220 10.30 -9.13 -9.43
N SER A 221 10.76 -7.96 -8.96
CA SER A 221 11.73 -7.90 -7.87
C SER A 221 11.17 -8.43 -6.54
N GLN A 222 9.89 -8.15 -6.24
CA GLN A 222 9.19 -8.71 -5.07
C GLN A 222 9.08 -10.22 -5.17
N GLN A 223 8.69 -10.76 -6.33
CA GLN A 223 8.66 -12.20 -6.57
C GLN A 223 10.02 -12.86 -6.30
N ARG A 224 11.10 -12.25 -6.78
CA ARG A 224 12.46 -12.74 -6.54
C ARG A 224 12.85 -12.71 -5.07
N ALA A 225 12.51 -11.64 -4.35
CA ALA A 225 12.72 -11.57 -2.91
C ALA A 225 11.87 -12.65 -2.20
N PHE A 226 10.59 -12.81 -2.51
CA PHE A 226 9.80 -13.87 -1.90
C PHE A 226 10.37 -15.27 -2.19
N GLN A 227 10.87 -15.54 -3.40
CA GLN A 227 11.54 -16.81 -3.67
C GLN A 227 12.80 -17.02 -2.82
N CYS A 228 13.64 -15.99 -2.64
CA CYS A 228 14.80 -16.07 -1.74
C CYS A 228 14.40 -16.40 -0.29
N LEU A 229 13.28 -15.84 0.20
CA LEU A 229 12.73 -16.17 1.51
C LEU A 229 12.27 -17.63 1.57
N LYS A 230 11.52 -18.09 0.57
CA LYS A 230 11.07 -19.49 0.51
C LYS A 230 12.24 -20.47 0.49
N ASP A 231 13.23 -20.24 -0.37
CA ASP A 231 14.40 -21.09 -0.49
C ASP A 231 15.14 -21.21 0.84
N ALA A 232 15.26 -20.09 1.59
CA ALA A 232 15.86 -20.08 2.91
C ALA A 232 15.05 -20.85 3.97
N ILE A 233 13.71 -20.82 3.90
CA ILE A 233 12.82 -21.60 4.78
C ILE A 233 12.92 -23.09 4.44
N VAL A 234 12.82 -23.44 3.16
CA VAL A 234 12.97 -24.82 2.66
C VAL A 234 14.32 -25.40 3.10
N GLU A 235 15.40 -24.63 2.94
CA GLU A 235 16.73 -25.05 3.40
C GLU A 235 16.79 -25.20 4.92
N SER A 236 16.10 -24.33 5.67
CA SER A 236 15.98 -24.49 7.13
C SER A 236 15.30 -25.79 7.52
N VAL A 237 14.24 -26.17 6.81
CA VAL A 237 13.47 -27.41 7.06
C VAL A 237 14.31 -28.64 6.73
N ARG A 238 14.96 -28.65 5.56
CA ARG A 238 15.88 -29.74 5.16
C ARG A 238 17.07 -29.87 6.11
N SER A 239 17.63 -28.75 6.57
CA SER A 239 18.70 -28.75 7.57
C SER A 239 18.23 -29.35 8.90
N ALA A 240 17.02 -29.03 9.37
CA ALA A 240 16.47 -29.63 10.58
C ALA A 240 16.31 -31.15 10.41
N GLN A 241 15.78 -31.61 9.27
CA GLN A 241 15.68 -33.03 8.94
C GLN A 241 17.03 -33.74 8.97
N SER A 242 18.04 -33.19 8.29
CA SER A 242 19.39 -33.75 8.24
C SER A 242 20.01 -33.89 9.64
N VAL A 243 19.90 -32.85 10.47
CA VAL A 243 20.41 -32.87 11.85
C VAL A 243 19.65 -33.89 12.72
N THR A 244 18.33 -33.97 12.59
CA THR A 244 17.52 -34.93 13.33
C THR A 244 17.91 -36.37 12.99
N VAL A 245 17.97 -36.72 11.70
CA VAL A 245 18.34 -38.07 11.23
C VAL A 245 19.79 -38.41 11.60
N GLY A 246 20.69 -37.42 11.59
CA GLY A 246 22.09 -37.58 11.99
C GLY A 246 22.32 -37.71 13.50
N SER A 247 21.33 -37.43 14.33
CA SER A 247 21.49 -37.42 15.79
C SER A 247 21.66 -38.82 16.39
N ASP A 248 22.42 -38.92 17.49
CA ASP A 248 22.56 -40.18 18.24
C ASP A 248 21.22 -40.70 18.76
N VAL A 249 20.32 -39.79 19.17
CA VAL A 249 18.97 -40.11 19.62
C VAL A 249 18.17 -40.83 18.53
N TYR A 250 18.26 -40.36 17.28
CA TYR A 250 17.59 -40.99 16.14
C TYR A 250 18.22 -42.35 15.84
N ARG A 251 19.54 -42.44 15.80
CA ARG A 251 20.26 -43.70 15.56
C ARG A 251 19.95 -44.75 16.62
N ASP A 252 19.90 -44.37 17.89
CA ASP A 252 19.56 -45.26 19.01
C ASP A 252 18.11 -45.74 18.95
N ALA A 253 17.20 -44.90 18.45
CA ALA A 253 15.81 -45.27 18.23
C ALA A 253 15.64 -46.21 17.02
N PHE A 254 16.42 -46.01 15.96
CA PHE A 254 16.40 -46.81 14.74
C PHE A 254 17.10 -48.18 14.92
N TYR A 255 18.32 -48.22 15.46
CA TYR A 255 19.14 -49.43 15.55
C TYR A 255 18.97 -50.24 16.84
N ARG A 256 18.01 -49.89 17.71
CA ARG A 256 17.80 -50.49 19.05
C ARG A 256 17.76 -52.03 19.07
N ARG A 257 17.52 -52.66 17.92
CA ARG A 257 17.41 -54.09 17.70
C ARG A 257 18.73 -54.89 17.66
N GLN A 258 19.89 -54.30 17.34
CA GLN A 258 21.07 -55.10 16.98
C GLN A 258 21.99 -55.51 18.15
N ARG A 259 21.82 -54.98 19.36
CA ARG A 259 22.74 -55.25 20.49
C ARG A 259 22.27 -56.41 21.37
N GLY A 260 21.83 -57.50 20.75
CA GLY A 260 21.30 -58.68 21.43
C GLY A 260 21.70 -59.97 20.71
N THR A 261 22.99 -60.16 20.44
CA THR A 261 23.65 -61.45 20.16
C THR A 261 25.14 -61.22 19.90
N SER A 262 25.89 -60.92 20.96
CA SER A 262 27.32 -61.24 21.00
C SER A 262 27.61 -61.81 22.38
N ASN A 263 27.57 -63.13 22.46
CA ASN A 263 28.28 -63.85 23.51
C ASN A 263 29.77 -63.55 23.35
N ASP A 264 30.25 -62.50 23.98
CA ASP A 264 31.66 -62.36 24.33
C ASP A 264 31.72 -62.01 25.80
N ALA A 265 31.57 -63.05 26.62
CA ALA A 265 32.09 -63.05 27.97
C ALA A 265 33.63 -63.05 27.89
N ALA A 266 34.21 -61.85 27.82
CA ALA A 266 35.61 -61.63 28.09
C ALA A 266 35.75 -60.42 29.01
N ASN A 267 35.82 -60.72 30.31
CA ASN A 267 36.48 -59.99 31.38
C ASN A 267 37.11 -58.64 31.01
N THR A 268 36.50 -57.54 31.46
CA THR A 268 37.24 -56.41 32.06
C THR A 268 36.26 -55.68 32.98
N GLU A 269 36.61 -55.60 34.26
CA GLU A 269 35.86 -54.85 35.26
C GLU A 269 36.06 -53.35 35.04
N ASP A 270 34.98 -52.65 34.71
CA ASP A 270 34.92 -51.18 34.80
C ASP A 270 33.57 -50.80 35.45
N PRO A 271 33.54 -50.15 36.63
CA PRO A 271 32.33 -50.04 37.45
C PRO A 271 31.53 -48.74 37.25
N ALA A 272 31.59 -48.09 36.07
CA ALA A 272 30.96 -46.77 35.87
C ALA A 272 30.12 -46.64 34.59
N LEU A 273 29.31 -47.65 34.24
CA LEU A 273 28.23 -47.51 33.25
C LEU A 273 27.24 -48.68 33.37
N LYS A 274 26.66 -48.85 34.56
CA LYS A 274 25.56 -49.80 34.79
C LYS A 274 24.33 -49.02 35.19
N THR A 275 23.54 -48.59 34.21
CA THR A 275 22.06 -48.62 34.16
C THR A 275 21.63 -48.02 32.81
N THR A 276 22.02 -48.63 31.69
CA THR A 276 21.29 -48.42 30.43
C THR A 276 20.14 -49.41 30.46
N THR A 277 19.04 -49.01 31.09
CA THR A 277 17.80 -49.78 31.09
C THR A 277 17.43 -50.04 29.64
N ILE A 278 17.54 -51.31 29.24
CA ILE A 278 16.97 -51.83 28.01
C ILE A 278 15.47 -51.53 28.13
N LEU A 279 15.01 -50.47 27.47
CA LEU A 279 13.58 -50.27 27.24
C LEU A 279 13.12 -51.52 26.50
N PRO A 280 12.05 -52.19 26.96
CA PRO A 280 11.54 -53.39 26.30
C PRO A 280 11.36 -53.06 24.82
N LEU A 281 11.71 -54.00 23.93
CA LEU A 281 11.26 -53.90 22.55
C LEU A 281 9.79 -53.49 22.56
N PRO A 282 9.34 -52.52 21.74
CA PRO A 282 7.92 -52.30 21.53
C PRO A 282 7.38 -53.51 20.77
N GLY A 283 7.13 -54.61 21.48
CA GLY A 283 6.84 -55.88 20.83
C GLY A 283 7.07 -57.09 21.71
N VAL A 284 6.34 -57.18 22.82
CA VAL A 284 5.88 -58.51 23.26
C VAL A 284 4.40 -58.48 23.63
N ASP A 285 3.88 -57.43 24.26
CA ASP A 285 2.44 -57.28 24.49
C ASP A 285 2.03 -55.81 24.38
N GLY A 286 0.76 -55.53 24.09
CA GLY A 286 0.18 -54.18 24.07
C GLY A 286 0.15 -53.49 25.44
N SER A 287 1.22 -53.61 26.24
CA SER A 287 1.36 -52.95 27.52
C SER A 287 1.53 -51.44 27.33
N SER A 288 0.91 -50.67 28.21
CA SER A 288 1.00 -49.20 28.22
C SER A 288 2.45 -48.68 28.21
N ASP A 289 3.39 -49.47 28.72
CA ASP A 289 4.80 -49.10 28.83
C ASP A 289 5.53 -49.11 27.48
N ALA A 290 5.20 -50.04 26.59
CA ALA A 290 5.77 -50.08 25.24
C ALA A 290 5.28 -48.88 24.39
N GLN A 291 3.99 -48.55 24.48
CA GLN A 291 3.42 -47.37 23.83
C GLN A 291 4.02 -46.07 24.37
N ARG A 292 4.21 -45.98 25.69
CA ARG A 292 4.87 -44.82 26.34
C ARG A 292 6.32 -44.68 25.90
N ALA A 293 7.06 -45.78 25.77
CA ALA A 293 8.45 -45.76 25.30
C ALA A 293 8.58 -45.28 23.84
N VAL A 294 7.63 -45.67 22.97
CA VAL A 294 7.56 -45.17 21.58
C VAL A 294 7.24 -43.68 21.56
N ALA A 295 6.23 -43.24 22.32
CA ALA A 295 5.87 -41.83 22.43
C ALA A 295 7.05 -40.98 22.94
N ASP A 296 7.78 -41.47 23.95
CA ASP A 296 8.94 -40.78 24.51
C ASP A 296 10.10 -40.70 23.52
N ALA A 297 10.33 -41.74 22.71
CA ALA A 297 11.35 -41.73 21.67
C ALA A 297 11.02 -40.70 20.58
N LEU A 298 9.79 -40.73 20.07
CA LEU A 298 9.32 -39.75 19.08
C LEU A 298 9.38 -38.32 19.61
N ARG A 299 8.97 -38.08 20.87
CA ARG A 299 9.05 -36.75 21.48
C ARG A 299 10.48 -36.21 21.54
N ARG A 300 11.47 -37.03 21.86
CA ARG A 300 12.89 -36.61 21.89
C ARG A 300 13.41 -36.30 20.49
N ILE A 301 13.05 -37.10 19.49
CA ILE A 301 13.41 -36.87 18.09
C ILE A 301 12.76 -35.58 17.58
N ASN A 302 11.48 -35.37 17.91
CA ASN A 302 10.72 -34.17 17.57
C ASN A 302 11.33 -32.92 18.20
N ALA A 303 11.75 -32.98 19.46
CA ALA A 303 12.41 -31.87 20.13
C ALA A 303 13.68 -31.40 19.38
N ILE A 304 14.51 -32.33 18.88
CA ILE A 304 15.72 -31.99 18.09
C ILE A 304 15.32 -31.28 16.78
N PHE A 305 14.28 -31.76 16.11
CA PHE A 305 13.78 -31.15 14.89
C PHE A 305 13.26 -29.73 15.15
N CYS A 306 12.42 -29.55 16.17
CA CYS A 306 11.87 -28.25 16.56
C CYS A 306 12.97 -27.28 16.99
N GLU A 307 13.92 -27.72 17.81
CA GLU A 307 15.06 -26.90 18.26
C GLU A 307 15.85 -26.38 17.05
N LYS A 308 16.22 -27.25 16.10
CA LYS A 308 16.93 -26.80 14.90
C LYS A 308 16.10 -25.89 14.00
N LEU A 309 14.82 -26.19 13.83
CA LEU A 309 13.96 -25.37 13.00
C LEU A 309 13.69 -23.99 13.62
N SER A 310 13.76 -23.88 14.95
CA SER A 310 13.54 -22.63 15.69
C SER A 310 14.64 -21.57 15.42
N GLU A 311 15.85 -21.98 15.04
CA GLU A 311 16.98 -21.07 14.76
C GLU A 311 16.67 -20.02 13.69
N LYS A 312 15.81 -20.39 12.72
CA LYS A 312 15.35 -19.50 11.63
C LYS A 312 13.85 -19.24 11.70
N ALA A 313 13.27 -19.22 12.91
CA ALA A 313 11.85 -18.97 13.10
C ALA A 313 11.39 -17.62 12.52
N SER A 314 12.24 -16.59 12.59
CA SER A 314 11.95 -15.25 12.04
C SER A 314 11.59 -15.26 10.55
N LEU A 315 12.20 -16.15 9.75
CA LEU A 315 11.88 -16.29 8.33
C LEU A 315 10.44 -16.77 8.11
N ARG A 316 10.01 -17.78 8.88
CA ARG A 316 8.63 -18.29 8.83
C ARG A 316 7.64 -17.24 9.31
N ARG A 317 7.97 -16.49 10.37
CA ARG A 317 7.11 -15.40 10.85
C ARG A 317 6.97 -14.27 9.83
N MET A 318 8.01 -14.00 9.05
CA MET A 318 7.94 -13.06 7.94
C MET A 318 6.97 -13.55 6.86
N LEU A 319 7.06 -14.82 6.45
CA LEU A 319 6.13 -15.42 5.49
C LEU A 319 4.67 -15.37 5.99
N GLU A 320 4.43 -15.79 7.23
CA GLU A 320 3.10 -15.80 7.83
C GLU A 320 2.46 -14.41 7.91
N ALA A 321 3.28 -13.36 8.11
CA ALA A 321 2.82 -11.97 8.12
C ALA A 321 2.43 -11.47 6.72
N ILE A 322 3.14 -11.90 5.66
CA ILE A 322 2.85 -11.51 4.28
C ILE A 322 1.55 -12.16 3.79
N GLY A 323 1.31 -13.44 4.12
CA GLY A 323 0.12 -14.17 3.67
C GLY A 323 -1.17 -13.86 4.45
N GLY A 324 -1.19 -12.86 5.32
CA GLY A 324 -2.34 -12.50 6.18
C GLY A 324 -3.43 -11.70 5.46
N ASP A 325 -3.13 -11.13 4.29
CA ASP A 325 -4.00 -10.16 3.60
C ASP A 325 -4.72 -10.78 2.37
N GLY A 326 -5.46 -11.86 2.61
CA GLY A 326 -6.74 -12.11 1.93
C GLY A 326 -6.86 -12.24 0.39
N GLU A 327 -5.80 -12.47 -0.41
CA GLU A 327 -5.94 -12.78 -1.84
C GLU A 327 -5.65 -14.24 -2.21
N SER A 328 -6.63 -14.88 -2.87
CA SER A 328 -6.64 -16.25 -3.40
C SER A 328 -5.54 -16.60 -4.42
N LYS A 329 -4.63 -15.66 -4.73
CA LYS A 329 -3.50 -15.87 -5.65
C LYS A 329 -2.27 -16.49 -4.98
N ASP A 330 -2.21 -16.45 -3.65
CA ASP A 330 -1.05 -16.92 -2.86
C ASP A 330 -1.08 -18.43 -2.55
N GLU A 331 -2.17 -19.14 -2.86
CA GLU A 331 -2.31 -20.58 -2.56
C GLU A 331 -1.33 -21.48 -3.34
N VAL A 332 -0.84 -21.02 -4.50
CA VAL A 332 0.17 -21.74 -5.28
C VAL A 332 1.59 -21.44 -4.76
N ASN A 333 1.77 -20.34 -4.02
CA ASN A 333 3.06 -19.82 -3.63
C ASN A 333 3.70 -20.62 -2.49
N ASP A 334 2.91 -21.11 -1.53
CA ASP A 334 3.43 -21.72 -0.31
C ASP A 334 3.59 -23.26 -0.38
N ASN A 335 3.13 -23.88 -1.47
CA ASN A 335 3.16 -25.34 -1.62
C ASN A 335 4.58 -25.90 -1.53
N GLU A 336 5.59 -25.20 -2.07
CA GLU A 336 6.99 -25.64 -2.02
C GLU A 336 7.50 -25.80 -0.57
N ILE A 337 7.09 -24.90 0.33
CA ILE A 337 7.50 -24.94 1.73
C ILE A 337 6.80 -26.10 2.44
N PHE A 338 5.50 -26.26 2.20
CA PHE A 338 4.73 -27.34 2.80
C PHE A 338 5.11 -28.71 2.28
N ASP A 339 5.44 -28.82 0.99
CA ASP A 339 5.99 -30.02 0.37
C ASP A 339 7.32 -30.38 1.03
N ALA A 340 8.24 -29.42 1.15
CA ALA A 340 9.52 -29.63 1.82
C ALA A 340 9.36 -30.04 3.29
N TYR A 341 8.40 -29.44 4.01
CA TYR A 341 8.06 -29.80 5.39
C TYR A 341 7.52 -31.23 5.46
N ARG A 342 6.49 -31.55 4.67
CA ARG A 342 5.87 -32.87 4.62
C ARG A 342 6.92 -33.94 4.32
N GLU A 343 7.69 -33.77 3.25
CA GLU A 343 8.74 -34.72 2.85
C GLU A 343 9.78 -34.89 3.94
N SER A 344 10.22 -33.80 4.56
CA SER A 344 11.17 -33.84 5.67
C SER A 344 10.64 -34.62 6.87
N ARG A 345 9.37 -34.42 7.25
CA ARG A 345 8.73 -35.15 8.36
C ARG A 345 8.54 -36.63 8.04
N VAL A 346 8.09 -36.96 6.81
CA VAL A 346 7.98 -38.35 6.36
C VAL A 346 9.34 -39.04 6.38
N LEU A 347 10.42 -38.38 5.94
CA LEU A 347 11.77 -38.93 5.97
C LEU A 347 12.34 -39.13 7.39
N VAL A 348 11.85 -38.37 8.38
CA VAL A 348 12.23 -38.59 9.79
C VAL A 348 11.44 -39.75 10.37
N VAL A 349 10.11 -39.69 10.30
CA VAL A 349 9.23 -40.59 11.06
C VAL A 349 8.92 -41.89 10.31
N GLY A 350 8.72 -41.84 9.00
CA GLY A 350 8.40 -42.99 8.15
C GLY A 350 9.35 -44.18 8.34
N PRO A 351 10.67 -43.99 8.20
CA PRO A 351 11.65 -45.06 8.40
C PRO A 351 11.64 -45.66 9.81
N LEU A 352 11.35 -44.85 10.85
CA LEU A 352 11.23 -45.35 12.22
C LEU A 352 10.01 -46.25 12.37
N LEU A 353 8.85 -45.81 11.87
CA LEU A 353 7.62 -46.60 11.91
C LEU A 353 7.78 -47.90 11.13
N GLN A 354 8.34 -47.82 9.92
CA GLN A 354 8.63 -48.99 9.09
C GLN A 354 9.55 -49.96 9.84
N ASN A 355 10.69 -49.50 10.36
CA ASN A 355 11.64 -50.36 11.05
C ASN A 355 11.08 -50.94 12.37
N TRP A 356 10.29 -50.18 13.13
CA TRP A 356 9.65 -50.70 14.35
C TRP A 356 8.55 -51.74 14.05
N LEU A 357 7.81 -51.57 12.97
CA LEU A 357 6.81 -52.54 12.51
C LEU A 357 7.46 -53.78 11.89
N GLU A 358 8.45 -53.55 11.03
CA GLU A 358 9.58 -54.41 10.64
C GLU A 358 9.97 -55.34 11.77
N ALA A 359 10.25 -54.66 12.87
CA ALA A 359 10.75 -55.28 14.05
C ALA A 359 9.74 -56.15 14.77
N TRP A 360 8.56 -55.61 14.99
CA TRP A 360 7.51 -56.35 15.65
C TRP A 360 7.18 -57.66 14.91
N CYS A 361 7.23 -57.67 13.57
CA CYS A 361 6.94 -58.83 12.74
C CYS A 361 8.02 -59.92 12.83
N SER A 362 9.31 -59.57 12.95
CA SER A 362 10.38 -60.57 12.89
C SER A 362 10.61 -61.37 14.18
N VAL A 363 9.96 -60.99 15.30
CA VAL A 363 10.30 -61.49 16.64
C VAL A 363 9.73 -62.89 16.94
N ASP A 364 8.74 -63.39 16.20
CA ASP A 364 8.33 -64.82 16.23
C ASP A 364 7.32 -65.08 15.11
N VAL A 365 7.77 -65.71 14.01
CA VAL A 365 6.97 -65.94 12.78
C VAL A 365 5.79 -66.89 13.03
N THR A 366 5.80 -67.65 14.13
CA THR A 366 4.80 -68.69 14.43
C THR A 366 3.75 -68.30 15.47
N ALA A 367 3.79 -67.09 16.05
CA ALA A 367 2.97 -66.76 17.24
C ALA A 367 2.17 -65.44 17.18
N LYS A 368 2.29 -64.64 16.11
CA LYS A 368 1.62 -63.33 16.02
C LYS A 368 0.59 -63.33 14.89
N PRO A 369 -0.70 -63.53 15.20
CA PRO A 369 -1.75 -63.51 14.17
C PRO A 369 -1.92 -62.10 13.62
N MET A 370 -2.28 -62.00 12.35
CA MET A 370 -2.46 -60.77 11.57
C MET A 370 -3.36 -59.71 12.23
N PRO A 371 -4.45 -60.04 12.97
CA PRO A 371 -5.21 -59.06 13.76
C PRO A 371 -4.38 -58.31 14.81
N LYS A 372 -3.39 -58.96 15.44
CA LYS A 372 -2.49 -58.27 16.40
C LYS A 372 -1.58 -57.27 15.70
N LEU A 373 -1.19 -57.54 14.45
CA LEU A 373 -0.42 -56.59 13.64
C LEU A 373 -1.25 -55.33 13.37
N VAL A 374 -2.53 -55.47 13.02
CA VAL A 374 -3.46 -54.34 12.80
C VAL A 374 -3.55 -53.46 14.05
N ASN A 375 -3.73 -54.07 15.22
CA ASN A 375 -3.79 -53.34 16.50
C ASN A 375 -2.49 -52.60 16.85
N HIS A 376 -1.35 -53.26 16.63
CA HIS A 376 -0.06 -52.65 16.86
C HIS A 376 0.20 -51.49 15.88
N LEU A 377 -0.10 -51.70 14.60
CA LEU A 377 -0.01 -50.68 13.54
C LEU A 377 -0.89 -49.47 13.87
N ASN A 378 -2.16 -49.67 14.21
CA ASN A 378 -3.07 -48.57 14.52
C ASN A 378 -2.61 -47.80 15.77
N SER A 379 -2.16 -48.49 16.81
CA SER A 379 -1.61 -47.86 18.01
C SER A 379 -0.36 -47.03 17.71
N LEU A 380 0.54 -47.58 16.89
CA LEU A 380 1.77 -46.92 16.49
C LEU A 380 1.49 -45.65 15.67
N MET A 381 0.58 -45.74 14.72
CA MET A 381 0.13 -44.61 13.92
C MET A 381 -0.54 -43.53 14.78
N LYS A 382 -1.41 -43.89 15.72
CA LYS A 382 -2.05 -42.92 16.64
C LYS A 382 -1.02 -42.12 17.44
N ILE A 383 0.01 -42.77 17.97
CA ILE A 383 1.09 -42.10 18.72
C ILE A 383 1.89 -41.18 17.80
N ALA A 384 2.23 -41.64 16.59
CA ALA A 384 2.97 -40.85 15.62
C ALA A 384 2.19 -39.60 15.20
N LEU A 385 0.91 -39.74 14.85
CA LEU A 385 0.05 -38.63 14.42
C LEU A 385 -0.21 -37.62 15.53
N ALA A 386 -0.35 -38.06 16.78
CA ALA A 386 -0.43 -37.15 17.92
C ALA A 386 0.85 -36.32 18.06
N GLY A 387 2.02 -36.96 17.94
CA GLY A 387 3.30 -36.26 17.98
C GLY A 387 3.52 -35.31 16.79
N GLU A 388 3.08 -35.67 15.58
CA GLU A 388 3.15 -34.78 14.43
C GLU A 388 2.25 -33.55 14.59
N LYS A 389 1.08 -33.72 15.19
CA LYS A 389 0.18 -32.60 15.48
C LYS A 389 0.82 -31.62 16.47
N GLU A 390 1.40 -32.12 17.56
CA GLU A 390 2.14 -31.29 18.53
C GLU A 390 3.28 -30.50 17.87
N VAL A 391 4.07 -31.16 17.01
CA VAL A 391 5.16 -30.52 16.25
C VAL A 391 4.61 -29.44 15.31
N PHE A 392 3.50 -29.70 14.64
CA PHE A 392 2.88 -28.72 13.73
C PHE A 392 2.42 -27.47 14.50
N ASP A 393 1.71 -27.67 15.62
CA ASP A 393 1.19 -26.61 16.47
C ASP A 393 2.32 -25.77 17.11
N GLU A 394 3.50 -26.36 17.33
CA GLU A 394 4.69 -25.63 17.81
C GLU A 394 5.33 -24.77 16.70
N ILE A 395 5.37 -25.29 15.47
CA ILE A 395 6.14 -24.67 14.37
C ILE A 395 5.34 -23.57 13.66
N TRP A 396 4.04 -23.78 13.45
CA TRP A 396 3.17 -22.92 12.64
C TRP A 396 2.10 -22.26 13.50
N LEU A 397 1.94 -20.94 13.39
CA LEU A 397 0.91 -20.23 14.16
C LEU A 397 -0.48 -20.28 13.50
N ARG A 398 -0.54 -20.48 12.18
CA ARG A 398 -1.78 -20.39 11.43
C ARG A 398 -2.47 -21.75 11.31
N GLU A 399 -3.74 -21.81 11.72
CA GLU A 399 -4.53 -23.05 11.71
C GLU A 399 -4.86 -23.55 10.30
N ASP A 400 -4.95 -22.65 9.31
CA ASP A 400 -5.25 -23.01 7.92
C ASP A 400 -4.11 -23.82 7.27
N PHE A 401 -2.86 -23.62 7.72
CA PHE A 401 -1.72 -24.43 7.29
C PHE A 401 -1.82 -25.85 7.81
N SER A 402 -2.24 -26.02 9.06
CA SER A 402 -2.41 -27.33 9.70
C SER A 402 -3.42 -28.19 8.94
N ALA A 403 -4.59 -27.64 8.62
CA ALA A 403 -5.63 -28.37 7.90
C ALA A 403 -5.20 -28.88 6.50
N ARG A 404 -4.36 -28.11 5.79
CA ARG A 404 -3.92 -28.45 4.41
C ARG A 404 -2.83 -29.51 4.39
N VAL A 405 -1.83 -29.38 5.26
CA VAL A 405 -0.61 -30.20 5.20
C VAL A 405 -0.76 -31.50 5.96
N PHE A 406 -1.53 -31.51 7.05
CA PHE A 406 -1.64 -32.66 7.94
C PHE A 406 -2.21 -33.90 7.24
N GLN A 407 -3.26 -33.76 6.42
CA GLN A 407 -3.82 -34.89 5.67
C GLN A 407 -2.80 -35.53 4.71
N GLN A 408 -2.00 -34.70 4.04
CA GLN A 408 -0.98 -35.18 3.10
C GLN A 408 0.19 -35.86 3.83
N LEU A 409 0.54 -35.35 5.01
CA LEU A 409 1.52 -35.98 5.90
C LEU A 409 1.04 -37.35 6.37
N VAL A 410 -0.23 -37.45 6.80
CA VAL A 410 -0.85 -38.72 7.21
C VAL A 410 -0.82 -39.72 6.06
N ALA A 411 -1.16 -39.31 4.84
CA ALA A 411 -1.09 -40.17 3.65
C ALA A 411 0.35 -40.67 3.38
N GLY A 412 1.34 -39.79 3.50
CA GLY A 412 2.77 -40.14 3.37
C GLY A 412 3.21 -41.20 4.39
N LEU A 413 2.95 -40.97 5.69
CA LEU A 413 3.29 -41.92 6.75
C LEU A 413 2.52 -43.24 6.63
N SER A 414 1.27 -43.18 6.19
CA SER A 414 0.43 -44.35 5.96
C SER A 414 1.00 -45.27 4.89
N ASN A 415 1.60 -44.71 3.83
CA ASN A 415 2.21 -45.51 2.76
C ASN A 415 3.42 -46.33 3.27
N GLU A 416 4.28 -45.73 4.11
CA GLU A 416 5.46 -46.39 4.67
C GLU A 416 5.09 -47.65 5.47
N VAL A 417 4.04 -47.53 6.28
CA VAL A 417 3.56 -48.62 7.15
C VAL A 417 2.71 -49.64 6.36
N TYR A 418 1.97 -49.18 5.34
CA TYR A 418 1.16 -50.04 4.48
C TYR A 418 1.98 -51.12 3.76
N HIS A 419 3.19 -50.78 3.28
CA HIS A 419 4.05 -51.75 2.60
C HIS A 419 4.45 -52.92 3.50
N VAL A 420 4.71 -52.66 4.79
CA VAL A 420 5.04 -53.70 5.77
C VAL A 420 3.84 -54.61 5.99
N PHE A 421 2.64 -54.04 6.20
CA PHE A 421 1.41 -54.80 6.35
C PHE A 421 1.16 -55.70 5.13
N ARG A 422 1.25 -55.13 3.91
CA ARG A 422 1.02 -55.87 2.67
C ARG A 422 1.99 -57.04 2.51
N SER A 423 3.25 -56.85 2.87
CA SER A 423 4.26 -57.91 2.86
C SER A 423 3.89 -59.08 3.78
N GLN A 424 3.36 -58.80 4.98
CA GLN A 424 2.89 -59.84 5.90
C GLN A 424 1.59 -60.50 5.40
N LEU A 425 0.65 -59.71 4.89
CA LEU A 425 -0.64 -60.20 4.37
C LEU A 425 -0.46 -61.24 3.26
N LEU A 426 0.52 -61.05 2.39
CA LEU A 426 0.81 -61.96 1.28
C LEU A 426 1.28 -63.34 1.77
N GLN A 427 1.83 -63.44 2.99
CA GLN A 427 2.28 -64.69 3.60
C GLN A 427 1.14 -65.46 4.29
N VAL A 428 0.00 -64.80 4.56
CA VAL A 428 -1.15 -65.41 5.22
C VAL A 428 -1.91 -66.30 4.24
N ASP A 429 -2.07 -67.56 4.64
CA ASP A 429 -2.68 -68.62 3.84
C ASP A 429 -4.00 -69.13 4.43
N GLU A 430 -4.24 -68.87 5.72
CA GLU A 430 -5.41 -69.29 6.48
C GLU A 430 -6.60 -68.34 6.28
N LEU A 431 -7.75 -68.90 5.87
CA LEU A 431 -8.97 -68.13 5.60
C LEU A 431 -9.56 -67.50 6.88
N GLU A 432 -9.50 -68.23 8.00
CA GLU A 432 -10.02 -67.78 9.30
C GLU A 432 -9.21 -66.61 9.87
N GLU A 433 -7.90 -66.59 9.62
CA GLU A 433 -7.04 -65.47 10.00
C GLU A 433 -7.34 -64.23 9.16
N LEU A 434 -7.53 -64.38 7.85
CA LEU A 434 -7.91 -63.28 6.96
C LEU A 434 -9.29 -62.69 7.31
N ALA A 435 -10.28 -63.53 7.62
CA ALA A 435 -11.60 -63.07 8.06
C ALA A 435 -11.55 -62.29 9.38
N ARG A 436 -10.84 -62.83 10.39
CA ARG A 436 -10.60 -62.13 11.67
C ARG A 436 -9.85 -60.81 11.49
N THR A 437 -8.93 -60.76 10.52
CA THR A 437 -8.20 -59.52 10.22
C THR A 437 -9.13 -58.44 9.68
N ILE A 438 -10.09 -58.78 8.80
CA ILE A 438 -11.10 -57.84 8.32
C ILE A 438 -11.97 -57.32 9.46
N GLU A 439 -12.43 -58.22 10.34
CA GLU A 439 -13.21 -57.85 11.52
C GLU A 439 -12.44 -56.90 12.44
N GLU A 440 -11.15 -57.17 12.68
CA GLU A 440 -10.30 -56.32 13.51
C GLU A 440 -10.09 -54.93 12.88
N ILE A 441 -9.85 -54.85 11.57
CA ILE A 441 -9.69 -53.55 10.89
C ILE A 441 -11.02 -52.76 10.93
N GLN A 442 -12.16 -53.44 10.78
CA GLN A 442 -13.48 -52.80 10.87
C GLN A 442 -13.79 -52.33 12.30
N TRP A 443 -13.44 -53.13 13.30
CA TRP A 443 -13.53 -52.74 14.71
C TRP A 443 -12.68 -51.50 14.97
N GLU A 444 -11.41 -51.54 14.59
CA GLU A 444 -10.47 -50.42 14.66
C GLU A 444 -10.78 -49.26 13.71
N ASN A 445 -11.83 -49.31 12.88
CA ASN A 445 -12.36 -48.16 12.13
C ASN A 445 -13.60 -47.55 12.80
N THR A 446 -14.38 -48.36 13.52
CA THR A 446 -15.64 -47.95 14.16
C THR A 446 -15.49 -47.49 15.61
N ARG A 447 -14.33 -47.71 16.24
CA ARG A 447 -14.02 -47.19 17.58
C ARG A 447 -14.04 -45.66 17.62
N GLN A 448 -14.55 -45.11 18.72
CA GLN A 448 -14.62 -43.66 18.95
C GLN A 448 -13.24 -42.99 19.07
N ASP A 449 -12.22 -43.72 19.52
CA ASP A 449 -10.84 -43.21 19.70
C ASP A 449 -10.00 -43.26 18.40
N ASN A 450 -10.66 -43.34 17.25
CA ASN A 450 -9.96 -43.39 15.96
C ASN A 450 -9.74 -42.00 15.40
N VAL A 451 -8.53 -41.81 14.90
CA VAL A 451 -8.12 -40.62 14.17
C VAL A 451 -8.78 -40.69 12.80
N ALA A 452 -9.65 -39.75 12.46
CA ALA A 452 -10.43 -39.75 11.22
C ALA A 452 -9.54 -39.83 9.97
N GLU A 453 -8.33 -39.30 10.09
CA GLU A 453 -7.27 -39.25 9.08
C GLU A 453 -6.71 -40.64 8.73
N LEU A 454 -6.90 -41.65 9.60
CA LEU A 454 -6.49 -43.03 9.32
C LEU A 454 -7.53 -43.82 8.50
N SER A 455 -8.72 -43.26 8.29
CA SER A 455 -9.81 -43.95 7.57
C SER A 455 -9.39 -44.45 6.19
N GLU A 456 -8.64 -43.64 5.42
CA GLU A 456 -8.14 -44.02 4.10
C GLU A 456 -7.17 -45.22 4.16
N LEU A 457 -6.25 -45.21 5.13
CA LEU A 457 -5.33 -46.34 5.36
C LEU A 457 -6.13 -47.60 5.70
N LEU A 458 -7.03 -47.54 6.68
CA LEU A 458 -7.84 -48.68 7.10
C LEU A 458 -8.69 -49.24 5.94
N THR A 459 -9.24 -48.37 5.09
CA THR A 459 -9.94 -48.80 3.86
C THR A 459 -9.02 -49.55 2.91
N LYS A 460 -7.78 -49.08 2.68
CA LYS A 460 -6.78 -49.79 1.86
C LYS A 460 -6.43 -51.16 2.47
N LEU A 461 -6.25 -51.24 3.79
CA LEU A 461 -5.98 -52.52 4.47
C LEU A 461 -7.14 -53.51 4.32
N ILE A 462 -8.40 -53.03 4.46
CA ILE A 462 -9.59 -53.87 4.26
C ILE A 462 -9.64 -54.40 2.83
N GLN A 463 -9.47 -53.52 1.84
CA GLN A 463 -9.56 -53.90 0.43
C GLN A 463 -8.55 -54.99 0.08
N ASP A 464 -7.28 -54.81 0.44
CA ASP A 464 -6.24 -55.82 0.18
C ASP A 464 -6.50 -57.14 0.89
N THR A 465 -6.95 -57.08 2.15
CA THR A 465 -7.24 -58.29 2.94
C THR A 465 -8.41 -59.05 2.34
N GLN A 466 -9.43 -58.34 1.84
CA GLN A 466 -10.56 -58.93 1.12
C GLN A 466 -10.14 -59.56 -0.20
N GLU A 467 -9.32 -58.88 -1.00
CA GLU A 467 -8.79 -59.43 -2.26
C GLU A 467 -7.99 -60.71 -1.99
N ARG A 468 -7.16 -60.72 -0.95
CA ARG A 468 -6.40 -61.89 -0.51
C ARG A 468 -7.32 -63.03 -0.05
N LEU A 469 -8.36 -62.73 0.72
CA LEU A 469 -9.35 -63.70 1.20
C LEU A 469 -10.13 -64.34 0.05
N ILE A 470 -10.60 -63.53 -0.92
CA ILE A 470 -11.30 -63.99 -2.13
C ILE A 470 -10.38 -64.89 -2.94
N PHE A 471 -9.12 -64.49 -3.14
CA PHE A 471 -8.13 -65.28 -3.85
C PHE A 471 -7.90 -66.63 -3.18
N ARG A 472 -7.63 -66.66 -1.86
CA ARG A 472 -7.42 -67.90 -1.11
C ARG A 472 -8.66 -68.79 -1.09
N THR A 473 -9.84 -68.21 -1.01
CA THR A 473 -11.12 -68.93 -1.13
C THR A 473 -11.24 -69.60 -2.50
N SER A 474 -10.96 -68.87 -3.58
CA SER A 474 -11.00 -69.41 -4.94
C SER A 474 -10.02 -70.57 -5.13
N VAL A 475 -8.81 -70.46 -4.56
CA VAL A 475 -7.80 -71.53 -4.58
C VAL A 475 -8.28 -72.74 -3.77
N PHE A 476 -8.79 -72.52 -2.57
CA PHE A 476 -9.33 -73.59 -1.71
C PHE A 476 -10.50 -74.33 -2.38
N LEU A 477 -11.44 -73.60 -2.98
CA LEU A 477 -12.59 -74.18 -3.71
C LEU A 477 -12.11 -74.99 -4.91
N ARG A 478 -11.18 -74.46 -5.72
CA ARG A 478 -10.60 -75.19 -6.84
C ARG A 478 -9.88 -76.47 -6.39
N GLN A 479 -9.09 -76.39 -5.33
CA GLN A 479 -8.40 -77.57 -4.78
C GLN A 479 -9.39 -78.60 -4.19
N SER A 480 -10.44 -78.14 -3.51
CA SER A 480 -11.47 -79.00 -2.92
C SER A 480 -12.35 -79.68 -3.96
N ILE A 481 -12.70 -78.98 -5.05
CA ILE A 481 -13.49 -79.52 -6.16
C ILE A 481 -12.65 -80.47 -7.02
N MET A 482 -11.37 -80.15 -7.28
CA MET A 482 -10.47 -81.00 -8.08
C MET A 482 -9.99 -82.25 -7.32
N ARG A 483 -9.81 -82.17 -5.99
CA ARG A 483 -9.48 -83.34 -5.14
C ARG A 483 -10.72 -84.10 -4.67
N GLY A 484 -11.88 -83.46 -4.68
CA GLY A 484 -13.19 -84.05 -4.40
C GLY A 484 -13.81 -84.72 -5.62
N GLY A 485 -13.02 -85.44 -6.43
CA GLY A 485 -13.60 -86.41 -7.37
C GLY A 485 -14.40 -87.45 -6.59
N PRO A 486 -15.55 -87.94 -7.11
CA PRO A 486 -16.42 -88.82 -6.35
C PRO A 486 -15.64 -90.08 -5.92
N THR A 487 -15.48 -90.27 -4.62
CA THR A 487 -14.75 -91.41 -4.07
C THR A 487 -15.42 -92.69 -4.54
N LYS A 488 -14.65 -93.77 -4.78
CA LYS A 488 -15.18 -95.09 -5.19
C LYS A 488 -16.30 -95.62 -4.28
N ALA A 489 -16.38 -95.14 -3.03
CA ALA A 489 -17.47 -95.39 -2.09
C ALA A 489 -18.76 -94.62 -2.45
N MET A 490 -18.67 -93.33 -2.79
CA MET A 490 -19.81 -92.50 -3.20
C MET A 490 -20.44 -92.98 -4.51
N LEU A 491 -19.63 -93.45 -5.48
CA LEU A 491 -20.15 -94.05 -6.71
C LEU A 491 -20.88 -95.38 -6.48
N ARG A 492 -20.55 -96.12 -5.41
CA ARG A 492 -21.25 -97.36 -5.04
C ARG A 492 -22.58 -97.07 -4.35
N GLU A 493 -22.66 -96.06 -3.49
CA GLU A 493 -23.92 -95.59 -2.90
C GLU A 493 -24.90 -95.06 -3.96
N PHE A 494 -24.40 -94.31 -4.94
CA PHE A 494 -25.22 -93.83 -6.07
C PHE A 494 -25.75 -94.95 -6.99
N GLN A 495 -25.09 -96.11 -7.03
CA GLN A 495 -25.55 -97.28 -7.79
C GLN A 495 -26.52 -98.17 -7.00
N SER A 496 -26.50 -98.12 -5.66
CA SER A 496 -27.32 -99.00 -4.82
C SER A 496 -28.65 -98.39 -4.37
N ASP A 497 -28.80 -97.06 -4.32
CA ASP A 497 -30.04 -96.43 -3.83
C ASP A 497 -30.73 -95.53 -4.86
N GLY A 498 -31.90 -95.98 -5.32
CA GLY A 498 -32.92 -95.10 -5.88
C GLY A 498 -33.49 -94.24 -4.76
N VAL A 499 -33.01 -92.99 -4.68
CA VAL A 499 -33.58 -91.84 -3.94
C VAL A 499 -34.25 -92.19 -2.60
N LYS A 500 -33.49 -92.09 -1.52
CA LYS A 500 -34.04 -91.66 -0.22
C LYS A 500 -33.23 -90.50 0.32
N SER A 501 -33.92 -89.38 0.44
CA SER A 501 -33.53 -88.15 1.11
C SER A 501 -33.16 -88.43 2.57
N ASP A 502 -31.87 -88.45 2.89
CA ASP A 502 -31.30 -87.64 3.98
C ASP A 502 -29.77 -87.70 3.91
N ASP A 503 -29.15 -86.51 3.90
CA ASP A 503 -27.74 -86.25 4.25
C ASP A 503 -26.57 -86.84 3.45
N SER A 504 -26.72 -87.05 2.13
CA SER A 504 -25.54 -87.19 1.25
C SER A 504 -25.09 -85.82 0.71
N TYR A 505 -24.64 -84.91 1.58
CA TYR A 505 -23.91 -83.72 1.11
C TYR A 505 -22.47 -84.12 0.78
N ILE A 506 -22.04 -83.87 -0.45
CA ILE A 506 -20.62 -83.95 -0.83
C ILE A 506 -19.86 -83.14 0.24
N PRO A 507 -18.89 -83.70 0.98
CA PRO A 507 -18.18 -82.98 2.04
C PRO A 507 -17.59 -81.65 1.57
N ALA A 508 -17.23 -81.55 0.28
CA ALA A 508 -16.85 -80.32 -0.38
C ALA A 508 -17.94 -79.22 -0.34
N LEU A 509 -19.22 -79.55 -0.56
CA LEU A 509 -20.35 -78.60 -0.47
C LEU A 509 -20.62 -78.15 0.96
N SER A 510 -20.50 -79.03 1.96
CA SER A 510 -20.61 -78.66 3.38
C SER A 510 -19.49 -77.68 3.78
N ASN A 511 -18.25 -77.94 3.33
CA ASN A 511 -17.12 -77.02 3.50
C ASN A 511 -17.34 -75.69 2.76
N CYS A 512 -17.96 -75.69 1.57
CA CYS A 512 -18.33 -74.47 0.85
C CYS A 512 -19.38 -73.63 1.61
N VAL A 513 -20.35 -74.26 2.26
CA VAL A 513 -21.39 -73.58 3.06
C VAL A 513 -20.81 -73.02 4.37
N ALA A 514 -19.90 -73.75 5.03
CA ALA A 514 -19.14 -73.25 6.17
C ALA A 514 -18.25 -72.07 5.77
N LEU A 515 -17.58 -72.14 4.61
CA LEU A 515 -16.85 -71.03 4.02
C LEU A 515 -17.74 -69.83 3.73
N LEU A 516 -18.91 -70.02 3.11
CA LEU A 516 -19.86 -68.93 2.86
C LEU A 516 -20.30 -68.26 4.17
N ARG A 517 -20.51 -69.03 5.25
CA ARG A 517 -20.84 -68.44 6.57
C ARG A 517 -19.71 -67.62 7.18
N ILE A 518 -18.45 -68.00 6.98
CA ILE A 518 -17.27 -67.24 7.45
C ILE A 518 -17.05 -65.99 6.59
N LEU A 519 -17.30 -66.09 5.28
CA LEU A 519 -17.05 -65.02 4.31
C LEU A 519 -18.16 -63.97 4.27
N TYR A 520 -19.41 -64.35 4.56
CA TYR A 520 -20.58 -63.47 4.40
C TYR A 520 -20.50 -62.20 5.27
N PRO A 521 -20.16 -62.25 6.58
CA PRO A 521 -20.01 -61.04 7.40
C PRO A 521 -18.87 -60.12 6.91
N SER A 522 -17.74 -60.70 6.51
CA SER A 522 -16.56 -59.97 6.04
C SER A 522 -16.76 -59.31 4.65
N LEU A 523 -17.71 -59.80 3.86
CA LEU A 523 -18.04 -59.29 2.52
C LEU A 523 -19.28 -58.37 2.51
N GLU A 524 -20.32 -58.66 3.29
CA GLU A 524 -21.61 -57.94 3.26
C GLU A 524 -21.49 -56.50 3.78
N PHE A 525 -20.70 -56.22 4.82
CA PHE A 525 -20.53 -54.86 5.35
C PHE A 525 -19.74 -53.91 4.43
N SER A 526 -18.98 -54.46 3.47
CA SER A 526 -18.27 -53.65 2.47
C SER A 526 -19.20 -53.07 1.40
N SER A 527 -20.34 -53.73 1.16
CA SER A 527 -21.33 -53.33 0.15
C SER A 527 -22.15 -52.11 0.55
N SER A 528 -22.15 -51.73 1.82
CA SER A 528 -22.97 -50.63 2.36
C SER A 528 -22.34 -49.24 2.22
N ARG A 529 -21.01 -49.12 2.01
CA ARG A 529 -20.35 -47.80 1.92
C ARG A 529 -19.25 -47.59 0.87
N CYS A 530 -18.68 -48.61 0.20
CA CYS A 530 -17.41 -48.38 -0.54
C CYS A 530 -17.23 -48.93 -1.98
N LEU A 531 -18.20 -49.50 -2.70
CA LEU A 531 -17.98 -49.81 -4.14
C LEU A 531 -19.25 -49.69 -5.03
N PRO A 532 -19.13 -49.19 -6.28
CA PRO A 532 -20.21 -49.26 -7.26
C PRO A 532 -20.45 -50.72 -7.64
N ARG A 533 -21.69 -51.17 -7.45
CA ARG A 533 -22.25 -52.47 -7.87
C ARG A 533 -21.76 -52.91 -9.25
N ARG A 534 -20.68 -53.69 -9.37
CA ARG A 534 -20.32 -54.34 -10.66
C ARG A 534 -19.76 -55.77 -10.59
N LEU A 535 -19.63 -56.39 -9.42
CA LEU A 535 -19.00 -57.73 -9.36
C LEU A 535 -19.90 -58.90 -8.90
N PHE A 536 -21.18 -58.67 -8.60
CA PHE A 536 -22.15 -59.76 -8.40
C PHE A 536 -23.16 -59.83 -9.55
N THR A 537 -22.67 -60.22 -10.73
CA THR A 537 -23.45 -60.92 -11.75
C THR A 537 -22.64 -62.12 -12.18
N VAL A 538 -22.73 -63.19 -11.39
CA VAL A 538 -22.42 -64.54 -11.86
C VAL A 538 -23.77 -65.15 -12.25
N ARG A 539 -23.88 -65.47 -13.53
CA ARG A 539 -24.96 -66.27 -14.13
C ARG A 539 -24.61 -67.75 -14.00
#